data_AF-A0A517MAF9-F1
#
_entry.id   AF-A0A517MAF9-F1
#
_cell.length_a   1.000
_cell.length_b   1.000
_cell.length_c   1.000
_cell.angle_alpha   90.00
_cell.angle_beta   90.00
_cell.angle_gamma   90.00
#
_symmetry.space_group_name_H-M   'P 1'
#
loop_
_entity.id
_entity.type
_entity.pdbx_description
1 polymer ?
#
loop_
_entity_poly.entity_id
_entity_poly.type
_entity_poly.pdbx_seq_one_letter_code
_entity_poly.pdbx_strand_id
1 'polypeptide(L)'
;MLPNQNPAQAQAQARIEWFEQENGKPVDGGGTWLYYATGARREYERYGFGQMEPPPEDDRERYANICQYHRLAVKRQTQAFDDLKESLTHNPGTHPDPADNIARLTAARDAVRASNKALAAAEVALEDADLAARGMTRADAAEQAKAEAKRAAAEEAYKTELSNIKV
;
A
#
# COMPACT_ATOMS: atom_id res chain seq x y z
N MET A 1 -32.02 31.79 -2.77
CA MET A 1 -31.82 30.57 -3.58
C MET A 1 -31.20 29.53 -2.66
N LEU A 2 -31.98 28.53 -2.24
CA LEU A 2 -31.46 27.43 -1.43
C LEU A 2 -30.88 26.37 -2.39
N PRO A 3 -29.72 25.75 -2.10
CA PRO A 3 -29.21 24.67 -2.92
C PRO A 3 -30.18 23.49 -2.80
N ASN A 4 -30.78 23.13 -3.92
CA ASN A 4 -31.65 21.97 -4.07
C ASN A 4 -30.76 20.71 -4.03
N GLN A 5 -30.23 20.35 -2.85
CA GLN A 5 -29.51 19.11 -2.66
C GLN A 5 -30.53 17.97 -2.69
N ASN A 6 -30.41 17.11 -3.69
CA ASN A 6 -31.24 15.91 -3.81
C ASN A 6 -31.08 15.09 -2.50
N PRO A 7 -32.18 14.76 -1.79
CA PRO A 7 -32.10 14.07 -0.50
C PRO A 7 -31.32 12.74 -0.56
N ALA A 8 -31.32 12.06 -1.71
CA ALA A 8 -30.51 10.86 -1.92
C ALA A 8 -29.00 11.16 -1.89
N GLN A 9 -28.58 12.32 -2.40
CA GLN A 9 -27.18 12.75 -2.36
C GLN A 9 -26.75 13.11 -0.94
N ALA A 10 -27.61 13.79 -0.18
CA ALA A 10 -27.33 14.14 1.20
C ALA A 10 -27.18 12.89 2.09
N GLN A 11 -28.04 11.89 1.90
CA GLN A 11 -27.95 10.62 2.62
C GLN A 11 -26.68 9.85 2.27
N ALA A 12 -26.30 9.82 1.00
CA ALA A 12 -25.10 9.12 0.57
C ALA A 12 -23.81 9.82 1.06
N GLN A 13 -23.79 11.15 1.05
CA GLN A 13 -22.69 11.94 1.63
C GLN A 13 -22.54 11.66 3.13
N ALA A 14 -23.64 11.64 3.89
CA ALA A 14 -23.60 11.33 5.31
C ALA A 14 -23.06 9.91 5.59
N ARG A 15 -23.37 8.93 4.72
CA ARG A 15 -22.81 7.57 4.81
C ARG A 15 -21.30 7.54 4.57
N ILE A 16 -20.82 8.29 3.57
CA ILE A 16 -19.39 8.42 3.28
C ILE A 16 -18.67 9.03 4.48
N GLU A 17 -19.20 10.14 5.00
CA GLU A 17 -18.61 10.83 6.15
C GLU A 17 -18.53 9.94 7.38
N TRP A 18 -19.59 9.20 7.67
CA TRP A 18 -19.59 8.23 8.75
C TRP A 18 -18.54 7.12 8.53
N PHE A 19 -18.46 6.57 7.32
CA PHE A 19 -17.48 5.53 6.99
C PHE A 19 -16.03 6.03 7.09
N GLU A 20 -15.77 7.27 6.67
CA GLU A 20 -14.46 7.93 6.79
C GLU A 20 -14.13 8.31 8.25
N GLN A 21 -15.13 8.61 9.08
CA GLN A 21 -14.91 8.82 10.52
C GLN A 21 -14.44 7.52 11.19
N GLU A 22 -15.01 6.37 10.83
CA GLU A 22 -14.62 5.08 11.40
C GLU A 22 -13.27 4.57 10.87
N ASN A 23 -12.97 4.78 9.59
CA ASN A 23 -11.82 4.16 8.93
C ASN A 23 -10.66 5.12 8.64
N GLY A 24 -10.85 6.42 8.91
CA GLY A 24 -9.89 7.47 8.62
C GLY A 24 -9.92 7.94 7.16
N LYS A 25 -8.85 8.63 6.76
CA LYS A 25 -8.75 9.20 5.41
C LYS A 25 -8.35 8.11 4.40
N PRO A 26 -9.05 8.00 3.27
CA PRO A 26 -8.67 7.06 2.23
C PRO A 26 -7.44 7.54 1.46
N VAL A 27 -6.80 6.60 0.77
CA VAL A 27 -5.85 6.87 -0.29
C VAL A 27 -6.43 6.38 -1.62
N ASP A 28 -6.43 7.27 -2.60
CA ASP A 28 -6.87 6.98 -3.97
C ASP A 28 -5.71 6.53 -4.86
N GLY A 29 -5.87 5.37 -5.51
CA GLY A 29 -4.86 4.77 -6.37
C GLY A 29 -4.98 5.07 -7.86
N GLY A 30 -5.94 5.90 -8.27
CA GLY A 30 -6.31 6.08 -9.68
C GLY A 30 -7.11 4.92 -10.26
N GLY A 31 -7.75 4.12 -9.40
CA GLY A 31 -8.57 2.96 -9.77
C GLY A 31 -10.01 3.11 -9.29
N THR A 32 -10.77 2.01 -9.36
CA THR A 32 -12.17 1.96 -8.93
C THR A 32 -12.33 2.02 -7.41
N TRP A 33 -11.26 1.76 -6.63
CA TRP A 33 -11.33 1.66 -5.18
C TRP A 33 -10.43 2.68 -4.48
N LEU A 34 -11.01 3.28 -3.44
CA LEU A 34 -10.37 3.96 -2.33
C LEU A 34 -10.04 2.94 -1.26
N TYR A 35 -8.80 2.95 -0.78
CA TYR A 35 -8.36 2.06 0.30
C TYR A 35 -8.17 2.87 1.57
N TYR A 36 -8.38 2.21 2.71
CA TYR A 36 -8.21 2.79 4.04
C TYR A 36 -7.12 2.04 4.81
N ALA A 37 -6.50 2.71 5.78
CA ALA A 37 -5.43 2.15 6.60
C ALA A 37 -5.89 0.94 7.43
N THR A 38 -7.20 0.79 7.66
CA THR A 38 -7.82 -0.32 8.38
C THR A 38 -8.02 -1.58 7.52
N GLY A 39 -7.82 -1.48 6.20
CA GLY A 39 -8.15 -2.54 5.24
C GLY A 39 -9.55 -2.44 4.65
N ALA A 40 -10.36 -1.48 5.08
CA ALA A 40 -11.64 -1.14 4.44
C ALA A 40 -11.40 -0.59 3.02
N ARG A 41 -12.42 -0.66 2.17
CA ARG A 41 -12.39 -0.04 0.83
C ARG A 41 -13.76 0.53 0.42
N ARG A 42 -13.72 1.59 -0.38
CA ARG A 42 -14.91 2.25 -0.95
C ARG A 42 -14.72 2.46 -2.44
N GLU A 43 -15.75 2.27 -3.23
CA GLU A 43 -15.69 2.55 -4.67
C GLU A 43 -15.65 4.06 -4.94
N TYR A 44 -14.87 4.47 -5.95
CA TYR A 44 -14.60 5.85 -6.29
C TYR A 44 -15.83 6.57 -6.88
N GLU A 45 -16.10 7.79 -6.40
CA GLU A 45 -17.34 8.55 -6.66
C GLU A 45 -17.68 8.80 -8.14
N ARG A 46 -16.68 8.75 -9.04
CA ARG A 46 -16.90 8.95 -10.48
C ARG A 46 -17.90 7.94 -11.07
N TYR A 47 -18.14 6.81 -10.40
CA TYR A 47 -19.07 5.75 -10.83
C TYR A 47 -20.36 5.67 -10.00
N GLY A 48 -20.57 6.59 -9.05
CA GLY A 48 -21.76 6.65 -8.16
C GLY A 48 -21.38 6.73 -6.69
N PHE A 49 -22.38 6.75 -5.80
CA PHE A 49 -22.19 6.53 -4.35
C PHE A 49 -21.85 5.06 -4.10
N GLY A 50 -20.66 4.67 -4.55
CA GLY A 50 -20.26 3.29 -4.78
C GLY A 50 -20.19 2.44 -3.50
N GLN A 51 -19.99 1.15 -3.70
CA GLN A 51 -19.96 0.17 -2.63
C GLN A 51 -18.94 0.53 -1.53
N MET A 52 -19.34 0.39 -0.26
CA MET A 52 -18.45 0.56 0.90
C MET A 52 -18.33 -0.80 1.57
N GLU A 53 -17.09 -1.28 1.69
CA GLU A 53 -16.78 -2.56 2.30
C GLU A 53 -15.95 -2.30 3.56
N PRO A 54 -16.44 -2.72 4.75
CA PRO A 54 -15.66 -2.64 5.97
C PRO A 54 -14.38 -3.50 5.85
N PRO A 55 -13.45 -3.38 6.80
CA PRO A 55 -12.28 -4.27 6.83
C PRO A 55 -12.70 -5.75 6.76
N PRO A 56 -12.12 -6.56 5.85
CA PRO A 56 -12.41 -7.99 5.78
C PRO A 56 -12.18 -8.70 7.11
N GLU A 57 -12.99 -9.71 7.42
CA GLU A 57 -12.78 -10.58 8.59
C GLU A 57 -11.60 -11.54 8.38
N ASP A 58 -11.37 -11.96 7.13
CA ASP A 58 -10.21 -12.76 6.77
C ASP A 58 -8.93 -11.91 6.88
N ASP A 59 -8.03 -12.32 7.76
CA ASP A 59 -6.80 -11.57 8.06
C ASP A 59 -5.94 -11.36 6.83
N ARG A 60 -5.84 -12.37 5.96
CA ARG A 60 -5.04 -12.31 4.74
C ARG A 60 -5.61 -11.27 3.79
N GLU A 61 -6.92 -11.30 3.52
CA GLU A 61 -7.57 -10.29 2.68
C GLU A 61 -7.46 -8.89 3.30
N ARG A 62 -7.65 -8.77 4.62
CA ARG A 62 -7.51 -7.50 5.33
C ARG A 62 -6.11 -6.92 5.18
N TYR A 63 -5.07 -7.70 5.45
CA TYR A 63 -3.69 -7.23 5.30
C TYR A 63 -3.29 -6.98 3.85
N ALA A 64 -3.89 -7.68 2.88
CA ALA A 64 -3.71 -7.38 1.47
C ALA A 64 -4.25 -5.98 1.12
N ASN A 65 -5.43 -5.61 1.62
CA ASN A 65 -5.98 -4.26 1.45
C ASN A 65 -5.13 -3.19 2.17
N ILE A 66 -4.62 -3.48 3.38
CA ILE A 66 -3.72 -2.58 4.11
C ILE A 66 -2.40 -2.37 3.35
N CYS A 67 -1.82 -3.43 2.78
CA CYS A 67 -0.64 -3.33 1.91
C CYS A 67 -0.93 -2.45 0.70
N GLN A 68 -2.10 -2.63 0.07
CA GLN A 68 -2.50 -1.82 -1.07
C GLN A 68 -2.62 -0.33 -0.69
N TYR A 69 -3.24 -0.02 0.45
CA TYR A 69 -3.27 1.34 1.00
C TYR A 69 -1.86 1.94 1.12
N HIS A 70 -0.93 1.23 1.76
CA HIS A 70 0.42 1.74 1.99
C HIS A 70 1.25 1.87 0.70
N ARG A 71 1.09 0.97 -0.27
CA ARG A 71 1.72 1.10 -1.60
C ARG A 71 1.29 2.38 -2.30
N LEU A 72 -0.02 2.66 -2.27
CA LEU A 72 -0.56 3.89 -2.85
C LEU A 72 -0.11 5.14 -2.08
N ALA A 73 -0.04 5.06 -0.75
CA ALA A 73 0.47 6.14 0.09
C ALA A 73 1.92 6.47 -0.24
N VAL A 74 2.79 5.46 -0.35
CA VAL A 74 4.19 5.62 -0.79
C VAL A 74 4.24 6.29 -2.14
N LYS A 75 3.49 5.81 -3.14
CA LYS A 75 3.45 6.41 -4.48
C LYS A 75 3.09 7.89 -4.44
N ARG A 76 2.04 8.27 -3.69
CA ARG A 76 1.60 9.67 -3.55
C ARG A 76 2.64 10.55 -2.87
N GLN A 77 3.24 10.07 -1.78
CA GLN A 77 4.25 10.85 -1.04
C GLN A 77 5.51 11.04 -1.87
N THR A 78 5.93 10.01 -2.63
CA THR A 78 7.05 10.13 -3.57
C THR A 78 6.75 11.15 -4.65
N GLN A 79 5.56 11.11 -5.26
CA GLN A 79 5.16 12.12 -6.25
C GLN A 79 5.16 13.53 -5.66
N ALA A 80 4.58 13.73 -4.47
CA ALA A 80 4.57 15.04 -3.82
C ALA A 80 5.98 15.56 -3.49
N PHE A 81 6.91 14.66 -3.13
CA PHE A 81 8.32 15.00 -2.92
C PHE A 81 8.98 15.41 -4.24
N ASP A 82 8.77 14.67 -5.32
CA ASP A 82 9.34 14.96 -6.63
C ASP A 82 8.77 16.27 -7.21
N ASP A 83 7.47 16.51 -7.10
CA ASP A 83 6.81 17.75 -7.52
C ASP A 83 7.35 18.96 -6.74
N LEU A 84 7.55 18.82 -5.43
CA LEU A 84 8.14 19.88 -4.60
C LEU A 84 9.59 20.16 -5.03
N LYS A 85 10.39 19.11 -5.25
CA LYS A 85 11.77 19.25 -5.72
C LYS A 85 11.82 19.93 -7.09
N GLU A 86 10.93 19.57 -8.00
CA GLU A 86 10.82 20.16 -9.32
C GLU A 86 10.44 21.65 -9.24
N SER A 87 9.42 21.98 -8.44
CA SER A 87 8.93 23.36 -8.23
C SER A 87 10.03 24.27 -7.70
N LEU A 88 10.81 23.80 -6.72
CA LEU A 88 11.91 24.56 -6.12
C LEU A 88 13.08 24.74 -7.09
N THR A 89 13.28 23.80 -8.01
CA THR A 89 14.37 23.86 -9.00
C THR A 89 14.02 24.80 -10.16
N HIS A 90 12.78 24.75 -10.65
CA HIS A 90 12.37 25.50 -11.85
C HIS A 90 11.91 26.93 -11.56
N ASN A 91 11.41 27.22 -10.36
CA ASN A 91 10.92 28.54 -9.98
C ASN A 91 11.61 29.06 -8.70
N PRO A 92 12.93 29.27 -8.69
CA PRO A 92 13.65 29.71 -7.50
C PRO A 92 13.18 31.09 -6.99
N GLY A 93 12.69 31.95 -7.89
CA GLY A 93 12.18 33.28 -7.54
C GLY A 93 10.81 33.31 -6.87
N THR A 94 10.04 32.21 -6.87
CA THR A 94 8.73 32.14 -6.21
C THR A 94 8.79 31.63 -4.77
N HIS A 95 9.97 31.18 -4.32
CA HIS A 95 10.16 30.60 -2.99
C HIS A 95 11.32 31.31 -2.28
N PRO A 96 11.08 32.50 -1.71
CA PRO A 96 12.14 33.44 -1.32
C PRO A 96 12.94 33.00 -0.07
N ASP A 97 12.48 32.01 0.69
CA ASP A 97 13.15 31.54 1.90
C ASP A 97 13.77 30.14 1.72
N PRO A 98 15.11 30.05 1.55
CA PRO A 98 15.81 28.78 1.45
C PRO A 98 15.64 27.87 2.67
N ALA A 99 15.49 28.43 3.88
CA ALA A 99 15.35 27.62 5.10
C ALA A 99 13.98 26.93 5.14
N ASP A 100 12.91 27.64 4.78
CA ASP A 100 11.57 27.07 4.63
C ASP A 100 11.54 25.97 3.56
N ASN A 101 12.18 26.21 2.41
CA ASN A 101 12.25 25.23 1.33
C ASN A 101 12.94 23.93 1.75
N ILE A 102 14.06 24.04 2.50
CA ILE A 102 14.76 22.87 3.06
C ILE A 102 13.90 22.14 4.09
N ALA A 103 13.17 22.88 4.94
CA ALA A 103 12.26 22.28 5.91
C ALA A 103 11.13 21.50 5.22
N ARG A 104 10.52 22.07 4.17
CA ARG A 104 9.47 21.42 3.37
C ARG A 104 9.97 20.16 2.67
N LEU A 105 11.16 20.23 2.04
CA LEU A 105 11.79 19.04 1.42
C LEU A 105 12.11 17.96 2.44
N THR A 106 12.58 18.34 3.64
CA THR A 106 12.87 17.40 4.72
C THR A 106 11.60 16.72 5.21
N ALA A 107 10.53 17.48 5.46
CA ALA A 107 9.24 16.94 5.87
C ALA A 107 8.66 15.97 4.82
N ALA A 108 8.72 16.31 3.54
CA ALA A 108 8.26 15.44 2.45
C ALA A 108 9.10 14.15 2.37
N ARG A 109 10.42 14.24 2.49
CA ARG A 109 11.31 13.05 2.54
C ARG A 109 10.99 12.15 3.73
N ASP A 110 10.74 12.74 4.89
CA ASP A 110 10.45 11.97 6.11
C ASP A 110 9.06 11.31 6.02
N ALA A 111 8.09 11.94 5.36
CA ALA A 111 6.80 11.32 5.04
C ALA A 111 6.94 10.10 4.11
N VAL A 112 7.82 10.17 3.10
CA VAL A 112 8.16 9.02 2.23
C VAL A 112 8.78 7.89 3.04
N ARG A 113 9.73 8.20 3.93
CA ARG A 113 10.37 7.20 4.80
C ARG A 113 9.38 6.54 5.75
N ALA A 114 8.51 7.32 6.38
CA ALA A 114 7.46 6.80 7.27
C ALA A 114 6.50 5.87 6.51
N SER A 115 6.11 6.25 5.28
CA SER A 115 5.22 5.43 4.45
C SER A 115 5.88 4.11 4.02
N ASN A 116 7.17 4.13 3.65
CA ASN A 116 7.91 2.89 3.33
C ASN A 116 8.04 1.97 4.54
N LYS A 117 8.30 2.51 5.73
CA LYS A 117 8.33 1.73 6.97
C LYS A 117 6.99 1.08 7.27
N ALA A 118 5.88 1.83 7.09
CA ALA A 118 4.54 1.31 7.28
C ALA A 118 4.19 0.21 6.27
N LEU A 119 4.60 0.38 5.01
CA LEU A 119 4.45 -0.65 3.98
C LEU A 119 5.21 -1.94 4.36
N ALA A 120 6.48 -1.83 4.73
CA ALA A 120 7.27 -3.01 5.13
C ALA A 120 6.63 -3.75 6.32
N ALA A 121 6.09 -3.01 7.30
CA ALA A 121 5.38 -3.63 8.43
C ALA A 121 4.09 -4.34 7.99
N ALA A 122 3.35 -3.76 7.04
CA ALA A 122 2.14 -4.38 6.49
C ALA A 122 2.45 -5.64 5.67
N GLU A 123 3.53 -5.63 4.88
CA GLU A 123 3.97 -6.79 4.09
C GLU A 123 4.39 -7.96 5.00
N VAL A 124 5.12 -7.66 6.08
CA VAL A 124 5.45 -8.62 7.14
C VAL A 124 4.20 -9.23 7.78
N ALA A 125 3.18 -8.42 8.05
CA ALA A 125 1.91 -8.90 8.61
C ALA A 125 1.09 -9.75 7.60
N LEU A 126 1.14 -9.40 6.31
CA LEU A 126 0.53 -10.20 5.25
C LEU A 126 1.21 -11.57 5.11
N GLU A 127 2.54 -11.61 5.16
CA GLU A 127 3.30 -12.87 5.17
C GLU A 127 2.92 -13.74 6.38
N ASP A 128 2.77 -13.15 7.56
CA ASP A 128 2.34 -13.87 8.76
C ASP A 128 0.92 -14.43 8.63
N ALA A 129 0.00 -13.66 8.05
CA ALA A 129 -1.35 -14.13 7.76
C ALA A 129 -1.37 -15.26 6.72
N ASP A 130 -0.54 -15.18 5.68
CA ASP A 130 -0.36 -16.23 4.68
C ASP A 130 0.18 -17.53 5.30
N LEU A 131 1.14 -17.43 6.22
CA LEU A 131 1.67 -18.58 6.94
C LEU A 131 0.63 -19.18 7.88
N ALA A 132 -0.09 -18.35 8.63
CA ALA A 132 -1.17 -18.80 9.51
C ALA A 132 -2.28 -19.52 8.73
N ALA A 133 -2.67 -19.02 7.57
CA ALA A 133 -3.66 -19.66 6.69
C ALA A 133 -3.20 -21.04 6.17
N ARG A 134 -1.88 -21.29 6.11
CA ARG A 134 -1.28 -22.59 5.77
C ARG A 134 -1.04 -23.49 6.99
N GLY A 135 -1.35 -23.01 8.20
CA GLY A 135 -1.04 -23.71 9.44
C GLY A 135 0.46 -23.82 9.72
N MET A 136 1.26 -22.87 9.21
CA MET A 136 2.72 -22.88 9.32
C MET A 136 3.21 -21.72 10.19
N THR A 137 4.32 -21.93 10.88
CA THR A 137 5.09 -20.84 11.50
C THR A 137 6.19 -20.34 10.56
N ARG A 138 6.79 -19.19 10.88
CA ARG A 138 7.99 -18.70 10.18
C ARG A 138 9.16 -19.69 10.26
N ALA A 139 9.26 -20.44 11.36
CA ALA A 139 10.31 -21.44 11.54
C ALA A 139 10.11 -22.60 10.56
N ASP A 140 8.87 -23.09 10.45
CA ASP A 140 8.51 -24.17 9.53
C ASP A 140 8.74 -23.76 8.07
N ALA A 141 8.34 -22.54 7.70
CA ALA A 141 8.57 -21.99 6.37
C ALA A 141 10.06 -21.86 6.04
N ALA A 142 10.88 -21.42 7.00
CA ALA A 142 12.32 -21.31 6.82
C ALA A 142 13.01 -22.68 6.70
N GLU A 143 12.53 -23.68 7.44
CA GLU A 143 13.03 -25.06 7.33
C GLU A 143 12.67 -25.67 5.97
N GLN A 144 11.42 -25.49 5.52
CA GLN A 144 10.99 -25.94 4.20
C GLN A 144 11.79 -25.27 3.08
N ALA A 145 12.01 -23.96 3.13
CA ALA A 145 12.81 -23.23 2.15
C ALA A 145 14.27 -23.75 2.09
N LYS A 146 14.87 -24.07 3.24
CA LYS A 146 16.21 -24.70 3.28
C LYS A 146 16.21 -26.09 2.64
N ALA A 147 15.18 -26.89 2.91
CA ALA A 147 15.05 -28.23 2.32
C ALA A 147 14.86 -28.15 0.80
N GLU A 148 14.05 -27.22 0.31
CA GLU A 148 13.84 -26.96 -1.11
C GLU A 148 15.12 -26.47 -1.80
N ALA A 149 15.83 -25.51 -1.20
CA ALA A 149 17.11 -25.03 -1.73
C ALA A 149 18.15 -26.15 -1.82
N LYS A 150 18.23 -27.03 -0.81
CA LYS A 150 19.11 -28.20 -0.83
C LYS A 150 18.73 -29.18 -1.94
N ARG A 151 17.43 -29.40 -2.16
CA ARG A 151 16.93 -30.27 -3.23
C ARG A 151 17.24 -29.69 -4.62
N ALA A 152 17.04 -28.39 -4.81
CA ALA A 152 17.38 -27.71 -6.06
C ALA A 152 18.87 -27.79 -6.38
N ALA A 153 19.73 -27.54 -5.38
CA ALA A 153 21.18 -27.66 -5.54
C ALA A 153 21.62 -29.11 -5.89
N ALA A 154 21.00 -30.11 -5.26
CA ALA A 154 21.26 -31.51 -5.58
C ALA A 154 20.81 -31.89 -7.01
N GLU A 155 19.67 -31.36 -7.46
CA GLU A 155 19.17 -31.58 -8.83
C GLU A 155 20.10 -30.93 -9.89
N GLU A 156 20.61 -29.73 -9.60
CA GLU A 156 21.56 -29.03 -10.48
C GLU A 156 22.92 -29.76 -10.54
N ALA A 157 23.42 -30.24 -9.40
CA ALA A 157 24.62 -31.07 -9.34
C ALA A 157 24.45 -32.36 -10.17
N TYR A 158 23.31 -33.04 -10.04
CA TYR A 158 23.00 -34.26 -10.79
C TYR A 158 22.91 -34.01 -12.31
N LYS A 159 22.29 -32.91 -12.74
CA LYS A 159 22.24 -32.52 -14.16
C LYS A 159 23.64 -32.24 -14.72
N THR A 160 24.49 -31.61 -13.92
CA THR A 160 25.88 -31.32 -14.27
C THR A 160 26.67 -32.61 -14.45
N GLU A 161 26.58 -33.55 -13.50
CA GLU A 161 27.21 -34.87 -13.60
C GLU A 161 26.73 -35.67 -14.82
N LEU A 162 25.42 -35.69 -15.09
CA LEU A 162 24.86 -36.33 -16.29
C LEU A 162 25.37 -35.73 -17.60
N SER A 163 25.58 -34.41 -17.64
CA SER A 163 26.14 -33.74 -18.82
C SER A 163 27.60 -34.11 -19.06
N ASN A 164 28.35 -34.44 -18.01
CA ASN A 164 29.75 -34.87 -18.09
C ASN A 164 29.91 -36.35 -18.46
N ILE A 165 28.84 -37.16 -18.33
CA ILE A 165 28.84 -38.60 -18.67
C ILE A 165 28.54 -38.84 -20.16
N LYS A 166 27.99 -37.86 -20.89
CA LYS A 166 27.79 -37.95 -22.35
C LYS A 166 29.10 -37.65 -23.10
N VAL A 167 29.99 -38.65 -23.16
CA VAL A 167 31.08 -38.77 -24.14
C VAL A 167 30.87 -40.05 -24.94
#